data_AF-A0A3C2B355-F1
#
_entry.id   AF-A0A3C2B355-F1
#
_cell.length_a   1.000
_cell.length_b   1.000
_cell.length_c   1.000
_cell.angle_alpha   90.00
_cell.angle_beta   90.00
_cell.angle_gamma   90.00
#
_symmetry.space_group_name_H-M   'P 1'
#
loop_
_entity.id
_entity.type
_entity.pdbx_description
1 polymer ?
#
loop_
_entity_poly.entity_id
_entity_poly.type
_entity_poly.pdbx_seq_one_letter_code
_entity_poly.pdbx_strand_id
1 'polypeptide(L)'
;MTSTAADRFRRVNTTFQARTSEVADWSAPAPCEGWVAHDVVRHLMEWVPGFFGAAGIEFAATPDVEDAPAGAWAGLAAQLQALPDAPEAAARPVNAGPMGEMPFADAVDRL
;
A
#
# COMPACT_ATOMS: atom_id res chain seq x y z
N MET A 1 18.90 11.02 -13.58
CA MET A 1 17.95 11.57 -12.59
C MET A 1 17.53 10.42 -11.70
N THR A 2 17.78 10.51 -10.39
CA THR A 2 17.45 9.44 -9.43
C THR A 2 15.94 9.46 -9.19
N SER A 3 15.26 8.32 -9.30
CA SER A 3 13.82 8.22 -8.99
C SER A 3 13.61 8.43 -7.50
N THR A 4 12.62 9.25 -7.10
CA THR A 4 12.20 9.35 -5.70
C THR A 4 11.41 8.11 -5.27
N ALA A 5 11.23 7.90 -3.96
CA ALA A 5 10.34 6.88 -3.42
C ALA A 5 8.90 7.06 -3.92
N ALA A 6 8.42 8.31 -3.99
CA ALA A 6 7.11 8.66 -4.53
C ALA A 6 6.95 8.25 -6.00
N ASP A 7 7.98 8.44 -6.82
CA ASP A 7 7.97 8.04 -8.23
C ASP A 7 7.97 6.52 -8.39
N ARG A 8 8.70 5.80 -7.53
CA ARG A 8 8.70 4.34 -7.54
C ARG A 8 7.35 3.78 -7.11
N PHE A 9 6.80 4.27 -6.01
CA PHE A 9 5.47 3.89 -5.54
C PHE A 9 4.43 4.11 -6.66
N ARG A 10 4.46 5.28 -7.32
CA ARG A 10 3.55 5.57 -8.45
C ARG A 10 3.62 4.51 -9.54
N ARG A 11 4.83 4.10 -9.95
CA ARG A 11 5.03 3.11 -11.02
C ARG A 11 4.49 1.73 -10.63
N VAL A 12 4.81 1.26 -9.43
CA VAL A 12 4.35 -0.04 -8.91
C VAL A 12 2.83 -0.03 -8.74
N ASN A 13 2.30 0.99 -8.08
CA ASN A 13 0.87 1.14 -7.83
C ASN A 13 0.05 1.26 -9.12
N THR A 14 0.53 1.97 -10.15
CA THR A 14 -0.13 2.03 -11.46
C THR A 14 -0.30 0.65 -12.07
N THR A 15 0.75 -0.17 -11.99
CA THR A 15 0.71 -1.54 -12.51
C THR A 15 -0.27 -2.40 -11.70
N PHE A 16 -0.25 -2.29 -10.37
CA PHE A 16 -1.14 -3.04 -9.50
C PHE A 16 -2.61 -2.66 -9.70
N GLN A 17 -2.92 -1.36 -9.86
CA GLN A 17 -4.27 -0.88 -10.17
C GLN A 17 -4.76 -1.38 -11.53
N ALA A 18 -3.89 -1.37 -12.55
CA ALA A 18 -4.25 -1.95 -13.85
C ALA A 18 -4.63 -3.43 -13.71
N ARG A 19 -3.84 -4.22 -12.96
CA ARG A 19 -4.14 -5.64 -12.74
C ARG A 19 -5.42 -5.87 -11.95
N THR A 20 -5.61 -5.16 -10.85
CA THR A 20 -6.82 -5.30 -10.02
C THR A 20 -8.09 -4.86 -10.75
N SER A 21 -7.99 -3.91 -11.70
CA SER A 21 -9.12 -3.53 -12.56
C SER A 21 -9.55 -4.60 -13.57
N GLU A 22 -8.65 -5.53 -13.89
CA GLU A 22 -8.89 -6.64 -14.83
C GLU A 22 -9.42 -7.91 -14.13
N VAL A 23 -9.48 -7.93 -12.79
CA VAL A 23 -9.92 -9.11 -12.03
C VAL A 23 -11.43 -9.29 -12.16
N ALA A 24 -11.83 -10.32 -12.91
CA ALA A 24 -13.23 -10.72 -13.05
C ALA A 24 -13.70 -11.68 -11.94
N ASP A 25 -12.78 -12.44 -11.35
CA ASP A 25 -13.05 -13.41 -10.29
C ASP A 25 -12.06 -13.24 -9.14
N TRP A 26 -12.55 -12.66 -8.04
CA TRP A 26 -11.76 -12.42 -6.83
C TRP A 26 -11.50 -13.70 -6.01
N SER A 27 -12.20 -14.80 -6.32
CA SER A 27 -11.97 -16.12 -5.72
C SER A 27 -10.94 -16.96 -6.48
N ALA A 28 -10.42 -16.45 -7.60
CA ALA A 28 -9.37 -17.13 -8.35
C ALA A 28 -8.09 -17.28 -7.50
N PRO A 29 -7.36 -18.41 -7.57
CA PRO A 29 -6.13 -18.61 -6.82
C PRO A 29 -5.09 -17.53 -7.08
N ALA A 30 -4.43 -17.07 -6.01
CA ALA A 30 -3.30 -16.16 -6.06
C ALA A 30 -1.96 -16.93 -6.00
N PRO A 31 -0.83 -16.28 -6.32
CA PRO A 31 0.49 -16.92 -6.22
C PRO A 31 0.88 -17.32 -4.79
N CYS A 32 0.34 -16.65 -3.76
CA CYS A 32 0.52 -17.03 -2.37
C CYS A 32 -0.26 -18.32 -2.09
N GLU A 33 0.42 -19.35 -1.59
CA GLU A 33 -0.19 -20.65 -1.36
C GLU A 33 -1.42 -20.54 -0.44
N GLY A 34 -2.54 -21.10 -0.89
CA GLY A 34 -3.81 -21.09 -0.17
C GLY A 34 -4.60 -19.77 -0.26
N TRP A 35 -4.10 -18.77 -0.97
CA TRP A 35 -4.77 -17.47 -1.12
C TRP A 35 -5.56 -17.40 -2.41
N VAL A 36 -6.61 -16.58 -2.40
CA VAL A 36 -7.28 -16.10 -3.60
C VAL A 36 -6.90 -14.64 -3.90
N ALA A 37 -7.26 -14.12 -5.08
CA ALA A 37 -6.95 -12.75 -5.47
C ALA A 37 -7.45 -11.72 -4.43
N HIS A 38 -8.60 -11.99 -3.80
CA HIS A 38 -9.15 -11.15 -2.73
C HIS A 38 -8.20 -11.03 -1.54
N ASP A 39 -7.59 -12.14 -1.11
CA ASP A 39 -6.71 -12.17 0.06
C ASP A 39 -5.48 -11.28 -0.11
N VAL A 40 -4.97 -11.14 -1.33
CA VAL A 40 -3.85 -10.24 -1.63
C VAL A 40 -4.21 -8.80 -1.29
N VAL A 41 -5.40 -8.34 -1.72
CA VAL A 41 -5.83 -6.96 -1.48
C VAL A 41 -6.23 -6.76 -0.03
N ARG A 42 -6.96 -7.70 0.56
CA ARG A 42 -7.31 -7.70 1.99
C ARG A 42 -6.06 -7.58 2.87
N HIS A 43 -5.04 -8.38 2.58
CA HIS A 43 -3.77 -8.32 3.29
C HIS A 43 -3.11 -6.94 3.19
N LEU A 44 -3.08 -6.34 2.00
CA LEU A 44 -2.51 -5.00 1.82
C LEU A 44 -3.33 -3.93 2.55
N MET A 45 -4.66 -4.03 2.54
CA MET A 45 -5.56 -3.12 3.24
C MET A 45 -5.45 -3.22 4.76
N GLU A 46 -5.04 -4.36 5.31
CA GLU A 46 -4.78 -4.53 6.75
C GLU A 46 -3.34 -4.13 7.12
N TRP A 47 -2.36 -4.65 6.39
CA TRP A 47 -0.95 -4.52 6.73
C TRP A 47 -0.43 -3.10 6.55
N VAL A 48 -0.78 -2.43 5.45
CA VAL A 48 -0.24 -1.10 5.15
C VAL A 48 -0.71 -0.03 6.15
N PRO A 49 -2.01 0.09 6.49
CA PRO A 49 -2.44 1.00 7.54
C PRO A 49 -1.85 0.65 8.91
N GLY A 50 -1.76 -0.63 9.26
CA GLY A 50 -1.15 -1.05 10.53
C GLY A 50 0.34 -0.67 10.62
N PHE A 51 1.08 -0.88 9.53
CA PHE A 51 2.50 -0.55 9.42
C PHE A 51 2.77 0.95 9.62
N PHE A 52 1.98 1.80 8.99
CA PHE A 52 2.14 3.26 9.08
C PHE A 52 1.45 3.87 10.30
N GLY A 53 0.41 3.24 10.84
CA GLY A 53 -0.19 3.59 12.12
C GLY A 53 0.81 3.48 13.27
N ALA A 54 1.74 2.52 13.21
CA ALA A 54 2.86 2.44 14.17
C ALA A 54 3.78 3.67 14.15
N ALA A 55 3.75 4.48 13.09
CA ALA A 55 4.45 5.75 12.94
C ALA A 55 3.57 6.99 13.20
N GLY A 56 2.34 6.78 13.67
CA GLY A 56 1.36 7.85 13.91
C GLY A 56 0.80 8.46 12.62
N ILE A 57 0.76 7.70 11.53
CA ILE A 57 0.09 8.09 10.29
C ILE A 57 -1.26 7.41 10.23
N GLU A 58 -2.30 8.24 10.19
CA GLU A 58 -3.69 7.80 10.08
C GLU A 58 -4.16 7.93 8.64
N PHE A 59 -4.97 6.97 8.20
CA PHE A 59 -5.61 7.00 6.88
C PHE A 59 -7.10 7.27 7.04
N ALA A 60 -7.66 8.03 6.11
CA ALA A 60 -9.10 8.16 5.95
C ALA A 60 -9.71 6.82 5.50
N ALA A 61 -10.98 6.63 5.86
CA ALA A 61 -11.75 5.46 5.48
C ALA A 61 -11.79 5.31 3.94
N THR A 62 -11.66 4.06 3.50
CA THR A 62 -11.82 3.63 2.11
C THR A 62 -13.11 2.82 1.96
N PRO A 63 -13.53 2.48 0.73
CA PRO A 63 -14.52 1.42 0.53
C PRO A 63 -14.14 0.15 1.30
N ASP A 64 -15.15 -0.64 1.68
CA ASP A 64 -14.93 -1.96 2.26
C ASP A 64 -14.20 -2.85 1.23
N VAL A 65 -13.14 -3.51 1.67
CA VAL A 65 -12.35 -4.38 0.81
C VAL A 65 -13.14 -5.61 0.39
N GLU A 66 -14.04 -6.12 1.24
CA GLU A 66 -14.87 -7.29 0.94
C GLU A 66 -15.87 -7.03 -0.18
N ASP A 67 -16.36 -5.79 -0.28
CA ASP A 67 -17.33 -5.37 -1.30
C ASP A 67 -16.65 -4.84 -2.57
N ALA A 68 -15.53 -4.13 -2.42
CA ALA A 68 -14.87 -3.40 -3.51
C ALA A 68 -13.33 -3.44 -3.40
N PRO A 69 -12.67 -4.60 -3.62
CA PRO A 69 -11.24 -4.74 -3.37
C PRO A 69 -10.39 -3.73 -4.14
N ALA A 70 -10.63 -3.58 -5.45
CA ALA A 70 -9.91 -2.62 -6.28
C ALA A 70 -10.16 -1.15 -5.83
N GLY A 71 -11.39 -0.83 -5.41
CA GLY A 71 -11.76 0.49 -4.93
C GLY A 71 -11.14 0.82 -3.57
N ALA A 72 -11.11 -0.14 -2.66
CA ALA A 72 -10.46 -0.04 -1.36
C ALA A 72 -8.97 0.27 -1.52
N TRP A 73 -8.25 -0.53 -2.33
CA TRP A 73 -6.83 -0.29 -2.61
C TRP A 73 -6.59 1.06 -3.28
N ALA A 74 -7.38 1.43 -4.30
CA ALA A 74 -7.21 2.71 -4.99
C ALA A 74 -7.32 3.90 -4.03
N GLY A 75 -8.26 3.84 -3.07
CA GLY A 75 -8.44 4.86 -2.04
C GLY A 75 -7.23 4.96 -1.10
N LEU A 76 -6.71 3.83 -0.61
CA LEU A 76 -5.53 3.83 0.26
C LEU A 76 -4.27 4.30 -0.50
N ALA A 77 -4.08 3.82 -1.71
CA ALA A 77 -2.91 4.14 -2.51
C ALA A 77 -2.84 5.63 -2.90
N ALA A 78 -3.99 6.28 -3.11
CA ALA A 78 -4.04 7.72 -3.32
C ALA A 78 -3.52 8.50 -2.10
N GLN A 79 -3.85 8.05 -0.89
CA GLN A 79 -3.36 8.65 0.35
C GLN A 79 -1.85 8.43 0.52
N LEU A 80 -1.37 7.21 0.28
CA LEU A 80 0.07 6.90 0.32
C LEU A 80 0.88 7.72 -0.69
N GLN A 81 0.36 7.93 -1.89
CA GLN A 81 1.01 8.73 -2.92
C GLN A 81 1.20 10.19 -2.52
N ALA A 82 0.33 10.72 -1.65
CA ALA A 82 0.35 12.11 -1.20
C ALA A 82 1.26 12.34 0.03
N LEU A 83 1.65 11.29 0.76
CA LEU A 83 2.50 11.41 1.96
C LEU A 83 3.90 11.97 1.69
N PRO A 84 4.59 11.65 0.57
CA PRO A 84 5.89 12.23 0.24
C PRO A 84 5.87 13.74 -0.04
N ASP A 85 4.71 14.33 -0.34
CA ASP A 85 4.59 15.79 -0.50
C ASP A 85 4.64 16.53 0.85
N ALA A 86 4.66 15.78 1.98
CA ALA A 86 4.86 16.29 3.33
C ALA A 86 6.27 15.95 3.85
N PRO A 87 7.26 16.86 3.76
CA PRO A 87 8.65 16.57 4.13
C PRO A 87 8.83 16.15 5.60
N GLU A 88 8.04 16.68 6.54
CA GLU A 88 8.03 16.16 7.92
C GLU A 88 7.57 14.71 8.01
N ALA A 89 6.57 14.28 7.23
CA ALA A 89 6.07 12.91 7.27
C ALA A 89 7.10 11.94 6.66
N ALA A 90 7.75 12.34 5.57
CA ALA A 90 8.78 11.56 4.90
C ALA A 90 9.99 11.22 5.79
N ALA A 91 10.36 12.14 6.69
CA ALA A 91 11.49 11.99 7.60
C ALA A 91 11.15 11.28 8.93
N ARG A 92 9.86 11.00 9.19
CA ARG A 92 9.45 10.35 10.45
C ARG A 92 10.02 8.93 10.52
N PRO A 93 10.65 8.55 11.65
CA PRO A 93 11.06 7.16 11.86
C PRO A 93 9.82 6.26 11.97
N VAL A 94 9.86 5.15 11.26
CA VAL A 94 8.85 4.09 11.28
C VAL A 94 9.53 2.77 11.60
N ASN A 95 8.91 1.94 12.43
CA ASN A 95 9.40 0.59 12.69
C ASN A 95 8.97 -0.31 11.53
N ALA A 96 9.91 -0.67 10.65
CA ALA A 96 9.64 -1.51 9.50
C ALA A 96 9.64 -3.03 9.82
N GLY A 97 9.34 -3.39 11.06
CA GLY A 97 9.31 -4.77 11.55
C GLY A 97 10.69 -5.43 11.44
N PRO A 98 10.85 -6.57 10.74
CA PRO A 98 12.13 -7.26 10.60
C PRO A 98 13.26 -6.41 9.99
N MET A 99 12.93 -5.33 9.28
CA MET A 99 13.91 -4.42 8.67
C MET A 99 14.43 -3.33 9.63
N GLY A 100 13.87 -3.22 10.84
CA GLY A 100 14.26 -2.22 11.84
C GLY A 100 13.63 -0.83 11.60
N GLU A 101 14.09 0.15 12.37
CA GLU A 101 13.59 1.53 12.29
C GLU A 101 14.22 2.28 11.12
N MET A 102 13.41 2.95 10.29
CA MET A 102 13.88 3.75 9.15
C MET A 102 12.93 4.91 8.81
N PRO A 103 13.37 5.92 8.05
CA PRO A 103 12.49 6.99 7.59
C PRO A 103 11.30 6.45 6.79
N PHE A 104 10.13 7.07 6.94
CA PHE A 104 8.89 6.71 6.23
C PHE A 104 9.08 6.57 4.72
N ALA A 105 9.81 7.50 4.09
CA ALA A 105 10.06 7.45 2.66
C ALA A 105 10.85 6.20 2.25
N ASP A 106 11.78 5.74 3.08
CA ASP A 106 12.58 4.54 2.82
C ASP A 106 11.76 3.27 3.03
N ALA A 107 10.85 3.28 4.00
CA ALA A 107 9.92 2.19 4.21
C ALA A 107 8.93 2.06 3.02
N VAL A 108 8.41 3.18 2.52
CA VAL A 108 7.58 3.19 1.30
C VAL A 108 8.34 2.70 0.08
N ASP A 109 9.62 3.04 -0.06
CA ASP A 109 10.44 2.55 -1.17
C ASP A 109 10.67 1.03 -1.14
N ARG A 110 10.53 0.41 0.04
CA ARG A 110 10.75 -1.03 0.24
C ARG A 110 9.47 -1.87 0.33
N LEU A 111 8.30 -1.23 0.20
CA LEU A 111 7.03 -1.88 -0.14
C LEU A 111 7.07 -2.41 -1.59
#